data_AF-A0A932USN9-F1
#
_entry.id   AF-A0A932USN9-F1
#
_cell.length_a   1.000
_cell.length_b   1.000
_cell.length_c   1.000
_cell.angle_alpha   90.00
_cell.angle_beta   90.00
_cell.angle_gamma   90.00
#
_symmetry.space_group_name_H-M   'P 1'
#
loop_
_entity.id
_entity.type
_entity.pdbx_description
1 polymer ?
#
loop_
_entity_poly.entity_id
_entity_poly.type
_entity_poly.pdbx_seq_one_letter_code
_entity_poly.pdbx_strand_id
1 'polypeptide(L)'
;MQEFKYKSLMQVPGVVKVTVNIGAGEATQNPKVLESATAELARITGQQPRITRAKKSIAAFKLREGNAIGVMVTLRRARMWHFLDRLISVALPQVRDFRGLPRRSFDGRGNYTLGVREQIIFPEISYDDIDQIRGMNITIHTTAKTDEEGLRLLELVGLPFRKA
;
A
#
# COMPACT_ATOMS: atom_id res chain seq x y z
N MET A 1 16.58 -9.44 -18.23
CA MET A 1 17.41 -10.63 -18.58
C MET A 1 18.89 -10.29 -18.67
N GLN A 2 19.28 -9.22 -19.36
CA GLN A 2 20.70 -8.89 -19.59
C GLN A 2 21.42 -8.35 -18.34
N GLU A 3 20.78 -7.49 -17.54
CA GLU A 3 21.40 -6.89 -16.33
C GLU A 3 21.78 -7.95 -15.26
N PHE A 4 20.87 -8.86 -14.95
CA PHE A 4 21.08 -9.88 -13.90
C PHE A 4 21.45 -11.28 -14.44
N LYS A 5 21.71 -11.41 -15.75
CA LYS A 5 22.16 -12.64 -16.42
C LYS A 5 21.36 -13.90 -16.02
N TYR A 6 20.03 -13.80 -16.00
CA TYR A 6 19.16 -14.92 -15.64
C TYR A 6 19.28 -16.09 -16.62
N LYS A 7 19.23 -17.31 -16.10
CA LYS A 7 19.32 -18.56 -16.90
C LYS A 7 17.99 -18.97 -17.52
N SER A 8 16.87 -18.45 -16.99
CA SER A 8 15.52 -18.78 -17.46
C SER A 8 14.63 -17.55 -17.40
N LEU A 9 13.71 -17.44 -18.37
CA LEU A 9 12.69 -16.38 -18.42
C LEU A 9 11.85 -16.31 -17.15
N MET A 10 11.56 -17.46 -16.53
CA MET A 10 10.76 -17.53 -15.30
C MET A 10 11.49 -17.03 -14.06
N GLN A 11 12.79 -16.74 -14.15
CA GLN A 11 13.55 -16.11 -13.06
C GLN A 11 13.38 -14.60 -13.04
N VAL A 12 12.82 -14.00 -14.09
CA VAL A 12 12.60 -12.55 -14.14
C VAL A 12 11.61 -12.16 -13.04
N PRO A 13 11.99 -11.22 -12.15
CA PRO A 13 11.10 -10.74 -11.11
C PRO A 13 9.83 -10.12 -11.68
N GLY A 14 8.70 -10.38 -11.04
CA GLY A 14 7.41 -9.80 -11.37
C GLY A 14 6.66 -9.37 -10.12
N VAL A 15 5.66 -8.51 -10.30
CA VAL A 15 4.78 -8.08 -9.20
C VAL A 15 3.71 -9.15 -8.98
N VAL A 16 3.63 -9.67 -7.76
CA VAL A 16 2.71 -10.76 -7.39
C VAL A 16 1.35 -10.22 -6.95
N LYS A 17 1.38 -9.24 -6.05
CA LYS A 17 0.19 -8.64 -5.44
C LYS A 17 0.56 -7.29 -4.83
N VAL A 18 -0.43 -6.44 -4.65
CA VAL A 18 -0.31 -5.21 -3.86
C VAL A 18 -1.28 -5.30 -2.71
N THR A 19 -0.78 -5.06 -1.50
CA THR A 19 -1.59 -5.03 -0.29
C THR A 19 -1.68 -3.58 0.18
N VAL A 20 -2.90 -3.08 0.37
CA VAL A 20 -3.16 -1.76 0.94
C VAL A 20 -3.80 -1.95 2.30
N ASN A 21 -3.29 -1.27 3.31
CA ASN A 21 -3.72 -1.41 4.70
C ASN A 21 -3.84 -0.05 5.37
N ILE A 22 -4.95 0.18 6.05
CA ILE A 22 -5.18 1.32 6.94
C ILE A 22 -5.28 0.80 8.37
N GLY A 23 -4.41 1.30 9.25
CA GLY A 23 -4.52 1.08 10.68
C GLY A 23 -5.38 2.16 11.32
N ALA A 24 -6.51 1.77 11.90
CA ALA A 24 -7.44 2.66 12.57
C ALA A 24 -7.59 2.24 14.04
N GLY A 25 -6.55 2.48 14.86
CA GLY A 25 -6.57 2.10 16.29
C GLY A 25 -7.73 2.73 17.08
N GLU A 26 -8.16 3.92 16.66
CA GLU A 26 -9.31 4.66 17.20
C GLU A 26 -10.66 3.98 16.92
N ALA A 27 -10.71 3.04 15.95
CA ALA A 27 -11.92 2.29 15.60
C ALA A 27 -12.47 1.44 16.76
N THR A 28 -11.65 1.15 17.78
CA THR A 28 -12.11 0.45 18.99
C THR A 28 -13.12 1.28 19.78
N GLN A 29 -13.03 2.61 19.72
CA GLN A 29 -13.92 3.54 20.43
C GLN A 29 -15.03 4.06 19.52
N ASN A 30 -14.74 4.26 18.23
CA ASN A 30 -15.72 4.75 17.26
C ASN A 30 -15.84 3.81 16.06
N PRO A 31 -16.90 2.98 15.96
CA PRO A 31 -17.06 2.07 14.83
C PRO A 31 -17.28 2.78 13.49
N LYS A 32 -17.82 4.02 13.48
CA LYS A 32 -18.04 4.80 12.25
C LYS A 32 -16.74 5.09 11.52
N VAL A 33 -15.65 5.31 12.26
CA VAL A 33 -14.30 5.50 11.70
C VAL A 33 -13.95 4.33 10.78
N LEU A 34 -14.23 3.10 11.18
CA LEU A 34 -13.93 1.93 10.38
C LEU A 34 -14.78 1.84 9.12
N GLU A 35 -16.05 2.23 9.21
CA GLU A 35 -16.98 2.26 8.07
C GLU A 35 -16.52 3.28 7.02
N SER A 36 -16.18 4.50 7.42
CA SER A 36 -15.63 5.52 6.51
C SER A 36 -14.34 5.04 5.84
N ALA A 37 -13.39 4.48 6.60
CA ALA A 37 -12.15 3.92 6.01
C ALA A 37 -12.42 2.79 5.01
N THR A 38 -13.44 1.96 5.28
CA THR A 38 -13.82 0.86 4.38
C THR A 38 -14.41 1.41 3.09
N ALA A 39 -15.26 2.43 3.17
CA ALA A 39 -15.83 3.10 2.00
C ALA A 39 -14.75 3.81 1.17
N GLU A 40 -13.85 4.55 1.80
CA GLU A 40 -12.73 5.24 1.14
C GLU A 40 -11.82 4.23 0.40
N LEU A 41 -11.39 3.16 1.07
CA LEU A 41 -10.57 2.13 0.41
C LEU A 41 -11.32 1.40 -0.72
N ALA A 42 -12.63 1.21 -0.58
CA ALA A 42 -13.44 0.63 -1.64
C ALA A 42 -13.47 1.54 -2.88
N ARG A 43 -13.62 2.86 -2.69
CA ARG A 43 -13.57 3.86 -3.77
C ARG A 43 -12.21 3.88 -4.45
N ILE A 44 -11.12 3.93 -3.67
CA ILE A 44 -9.75 3.97 -4.19
C ILE A 44 -9.45 2.68 -4.97
N THR A 45 -9.73 1.51 -4.41
CA THR A 45 -9.26 0.24 -4.98
C THR A 45 -10.27 -0.47 -5.89
N GLY A 46 -11.53 -0.02 -5.91
CA GLY A 46 -12.62 -0.67 -6.66
C GLY A 46 -12.96 -2.07 -6.15
N GLN A 47 -12.53 -2.42 -4.93
CA GLN A 47 -12.71 -3.74 -4.32
C GLN A 47 -13.16 -3.60 -2.86
N GLN A 48 -14.12 -4.42 -2.45
CA GLN A 48 -14.57 -4.46 -1.06
C GLN A 48 -13.40 -4.82 -0.13
N PRO A 49 -13.01 -3.95 0.80
CA PRO A 49 -11.94 -4.23 1.75
C PRO A 49 -12.40 -5.19 2.85
N ARG A 50 -11.44 -5.88 3.47
CA ARG A 50 -11.66 -6.74 4.62
C ARG A 50 -11.28 -6.02 5.91
N ILE A 51 -12.15 -6.08 6.90
CA ILE A 51 -11.87 -5.62 8.26
C ILE A 51 -10.88 -6.58 8.95
N THR A 52 -9.78 -6.02 9.47
CA THR A 52 -8.78 -6.74 10.26
C THR A 52 -9.14 -6.67 11.74
N ARG A 53 -9.11 -7.84 12.40
CA ARG A 53 -9.44 -8.00 13.81
C ARG A 53 -8.22 -8.30 14.64
N ALA A 54 -8.25 -7.89 15.90
CA ALA A 54 -7.25 -8.20 16.92
C ALA A 54 -7.09 -9.72 17.07
N LYS A 55 -5.84 -10.21 16.97
CA LYS A 55 -5.52 -11.62 17.29
C LYS A 55 -5.20 -11.86 18.77
N LYS A 56 -4.82 -10.81 19.49
CA LYS A 56 -4.41 -10.88 20.90
C LYS A 56 -4.94 -9.67 21.64
N SER A 57 -5.27 -9.87 22.90
CA SER A 57 -5.62 -8.80 23.83
C SER A 57 -4.34 -8.14 24.35
N ILE A 58 -4.26 -6.81 24.28
CA ILE A 58 -3.11 -6.03 24.75
C ILE A 58 -3.64 -4.84 25.54
N ALA A 59 -3.40 -4.84 26.85
CA ALA A 59 -3.94 -3.84 27.77
C ALA A 59 -3.43 -2.41 27.48
N ALA A 60 -2.16 -2.26 27.07
CA ALA A 60 -1.57 -0.96 26.75
C ALA A 60 -2.31 -0.22 25.63
N PHE A 61 -2.86 -0.95 24.66
CA PHE A 61 -3.66 -0.40 23.56
C PHE A 61 -5.16 -0.46 23.81
N LYS A 62 -5.59 -0.83 25.03
CA LYS A 62 -7.00 -1.06 25.42
C LYS A 62 -7.71 -2.02 24.45
N LEU A 63 -6.97 -3.01 23.94
CA LEU A 63 -7.41 -3.88 22.86
C LEU A 63 -7.80 -5.26 23.40
N ARG A 64 -8.96 -5.76 22.97
CA ARG A 64 -9.40 -7.15 23.21
C ARG A 64 -9.37 -7.95 21.92
N GLU A 65 -9.14 -9.25 22.02
CA GLU A 65 -9.23 -10.19 20.90
C GLU A 65 -10.60 -10.07 20.19
N GLY A 66 -10.60 -10.08 18.86
CA GLY A 66 -11.81 -9.93 18.05
C GLY A 66 -12.21 -8.48 17.73
N ASN A 67 -11.66 -7.48 18.43
CA ASN A 67 -11.92 -6.06 18.12
C ASN A 67 -11.47 -5.72 16.69
N ALA A 68 -12.27 -4.92 15.98
CA ALA A 68 -11.88 -4.40 14.67
C ALA A 68 -10.86 -3.25 14.84
N ILE A 69 -9.72 -3.35 14.15
CA ILE A 69 -8.59 -2.40 14.31
C ILE A 69 -8.27 -1.70 12.99
N GLY A 70 -8.59 -2.29 11.86
CA GLY A 70 -8.18 -1.72 10.59
C GLY A 70 -8.85 -2.37 9.41
N VAL A 71 -8.41 -1.96 8.24
CA VAL A 71 -9.00 -2.34 6.97
C VAL A 71 -7.87 -2.66 6.00
N MET A 72 -7.99 -3.79 5.31
CA MET A 72 -6.99 -4.25 4.35
C MET A 72 -7.66 -4.73 3.08
N VAL A 73 -7.01 -4.45 1.95
CA VAL A 73 -7.37 -5.00 0.64
C VAL A 73 -6.13 -5.57 -0.04
N THR A 74 -6.29 -6.71 -0.71
CA THR A 74 -5.23 -7.32 -1.50
C THR A 74 -5.65 -7.34 -2.97
N LEU A 75 -4.90 -6.63 -3.79
CA LEU A 75 -5.10 -6.50 -5.22
C LEU A 75 -4.18 -7.47 -5.96
N ARG A 76 -4.73 -8.14 -6.98
CA ARG A 76 -4.03 -9.08 -7.85
C ARG A 76 -4.46 -8.89 -9.30
N ARG A 77 -3.65 -9.38 -10.24
CA ARG A 77 -3.96 -9.38 -11.69
C ARG A 77 -4.25 -7.95 -12.20
N ALA A 78 -5.27 -7.77 -13.05
CA ALA A 78 -5.60 -6.49 -13.67
C ALA A 78 -5.83 -5.36 -12.64
N ARG A 79 -6.58 -5.61 -11.56
CA ARG A 79 -6.87 -4.60 -10.52
C ARG A 79 -5.62 -4.06 -9.85
N MET A 80 -4.60 -4.91 -9.69
CA MET A 80 -3.30 -4.50 -9.16
C MET A 80 -2.59 -3.53 -10.10
N TRP A 81 -2.54 -3.84 -11.39
CA TRP A 81 -1.91 -2.98 -12.38
C TRP A 81 -2.63 -1.65 -12.54
N HIS A 82 -3.97 -1.64 -12.56
CA HIS A 82 -4.75 -0.39 -12.57
C HIS A 82 -4.55 0.46 -11.32
N PHE A 83 -4.36 -0.16 -10.15
CA PHE A 83 -4.05 0.58 -8.93
C PHE A 83 -2.62 1.13 -8.95
N LEU A 84 -1.64 0.35 -9.39
CA LEU A 84 -0.25 0.80 -9.49
C LEU A 84 -0.10 1.93 -10.50
N ASP A 85 -0.75 1.83 -11.65
CA ASP A 85 -0.75 2.89 -12.67
C ASP A 85 -1.34 4.19 -12.11
N ARG A 86 -2.52 4.14 -11.48
CA ARG A 86 -3.11 5.32 -10.81
C ARG A 86 -2.22 5.87 -9.70
N LEU A 87 -1.60 5.00 -8.91
CA LEU A 87 -0.69 5.40 -7.84
C LEU A 87 0.50 6.19 -8.40
N ILE A 88 1.12 5.69 -9.47
CA ILE A 88 2.32 6.27 -10.07
C ILE A 88 1.99 7.54 -10.85
N SER A 89 0.97 7.49 -11.71
CA SER A 89 0.65 8.53 -12.68
C SER A 89 -0.13 9.70 -12.07
N VAL A 90 -0.95 9.44 -11.04
CA VAL A 90 -1.86 10.45 -10.48
C VAL A 90 -1.57 10.73 -9.01
N ALA A 91 -1.48 9.71 -8.16
CA ALA A 91 -1.47 9.93 -6.72
C ALA A 91 -0.11 10.42 -6.18
N LEU A 92 1.00 9.81 -6.61
CA LEU A 92 2.35 10.21 -6.15
C LEU A 92 2.72 11.66 -6.52
N PRO A 93 2.42 12.16 -7.73
CA PRO A 93 2.66 13.56 -8.08
C PRO A 93 1.87 14.57 -7.23
N GLN A 94 0.72 14.18 -6.69
CA GLN A 94 -0.11 15.03 -5.83
C GLN A 94 0.38 15.08 -4.38
N VAL A 95 1.34 14.23 -4.00
CA VAL A 95 1.94 14.28 -2.66
C VAL A 95 2.66 15.62 -2.48
N ARG A 96 2.31 16.36 -1.42
CA ARG A 96 2.97 17.61 -1.06
C ARG A 96 4.47 17.38 -0.82
N ASP A 97 5.30 18.23 -1.44
CA ASP A 97 6.76 18.16 -1.37
C ASP A 97 7.35 16.81 -1.82
N PHE A 98 6.77 16.19 -2.85
CA PHE A 98 7.26 14.92 -3.38
C PHE A 98 8.65 15.04 -4.01
N ARG A 99 9.65 14.42 -3.37
CA ARG A 99 11.04 14.34 -3.85
C ARG A 99 11.43 12.96 -4.38
N GLY A 100 10.44 12.10 -4.61
CA GLY A 100 10.65 10.69 -4.91
C GLY A 100 10.62 9.80 -3.68
N LEU A 101 10.37 8.52 -3.93
CA LEU A 101 10.25 7.48 -2.92
C LEU A 101 11.63 7.05 -2.40
N PRO A 102 11.74 6.69 -1.10
CA PRO A 102 12.98 6.20 -0.53
C PRO A 102 13.34 4.82 -1.10
N ARG A 103 14.60 4.65 -1.53
CA ARG A 103 15.16 3.36 -2.00
C ARG A 103 15.45 2.38 -0.86
N ARG A 104 15.34 2.81 0.41
CA ARG A 104 15.66 2.00 1.59
C ARG A 104 14.47 1.23 2.17
N SER A 105 13.26 1.44 1.66
CA SER A 105 12.03 0.85 2.23
C SER A 105 11.74 -0.58 1.72
N PHE A 106 12.78 -1.32 1.37
CA PHE A 106 12.69 -2.74 1.03
C PHE A 106 12.88 -3.60 2.28
N ASP A 107 12.34 -4.82 2.24
CA ASP A 107 12.35 -5.76 3.37
C ASP A 107 13.55 -6.74 3.37
N GLY A 108 14.56 -6.52 2.52
CA GLY A 108 15.70 -7.43 2.34
C GLY A 108 15.39 -8.61 1.41
N ARG A 109 14.15 -8.74 0.95
CA ARG A 109 13.67 -9.83 0.06
C ARG A 109 12.94 -9.27 -1.15
N GLY A 110 13.25 -8.04 -1.55
CA GLY A 110 12.71 -7.42 -2.76
C GLY A 110 11.26 -6.96 -2.68
N ASN A 111 10.58 -7.06 -1.52
CA ASN A 111 9.27 -6.44 -1.34
C ASN A 111 9.44 -4.99 -0.90
N TYR A 112 8.57 -4.13 -1.41
CA TYR A 112 8.64 -2.70 -1.15
C TYR A 112 7.43 -2.24 -0.36
N THR A 113 7.65 -1.48 0.71
CA THR A 113 6.56 -0.86 1.47
C THR A 113 6.70 0.65 1.46
N LEU A 114 5.63 1.33 1.08
CA LEU A 114 5.52 2.79 1.15
C LEU A 114 4.37 3.19 2.06
N GLY A 115 4.63 4.18 2.91
CA GLY A 115 3.63 4.80 3.76
C GLY A 115 3.17 6.10 3.12
N VAL A 116 1.87 6.20 2.85
CA VAL A 116 1.20 7.45 2.46
C VAL A 116 0.62 8.07 3.73
N ARG A 117 0.88 9.36 3.96
CA ARG A 117 0.40 10.06 5.15
C ARG A 117 -1.05 10.53 5.05
N GLU A 118 -1.50 10.85 3.84
CA GLU A 118 -2.79 11.49 3.60
C GLU A 118 -3.50 10.77 2.46
N GLN A 119 -4.75 10.34 2.65
CA GLN A 119 -5.52 9.65 1.62
C GLN A 119 -6.04 10.57 0.51
N ILE A 120 -5.98 11.90 0.70
CA ILE A 120 -6.43 12.93 -0.26
C ILE A 120 -5.61 12.97 -1.56
N ILE A 121 -4.50 12.23 -1.62
CA ILE A 121 -3.71 12.11 -2.85
C ILE A 121 -4.44 11.34 -3.95
N PHE A 122 -5.51 10.64 -3.60
CA PHE A 122 -6.36 9.91 -4.55
C PHE A 122 -7.52 10.82 -4.97
N PRO A 123 -7.69 11.09 -6.28
CA PRO A 123 -8.77 11.94 -6.77
C PRO A 123 -10.16 11.36 -6.53
N GLU A 124 -10.27 10.06 -6.25
CA GLU A 124 -11.52 9.38 -5.89
C GLU A 124 -12.05 9.80 -4.52
N ILE A 125 -11.25 10.49 -3.70
CA ILE A 125 -11.61 10.96 -2.37
C ILE A 125 -11.85 12.47 -2.43
N SER A 126 -13.06 12.89 -2.06
CA SER A 126 -13.39 14.31 -1.87
C SER A 126 -12.96 14.78 -0.49
N TYR A 127 -12.37 15.98 -0.41
CA TYR A 127 -11.99 16.59 0.87
C TYR A 127 -13.21 16.80 1.78
N ASP A 128 -14.36 17.16 1.21
CA ASP A 128 -15.59 17.48 1.96
C ASP A 128 -16.24 16.24 2.60
N ASP A 129 -15.93 15.05 2.08
CA ASP A 129 -16.48 13.77 2.57
C ASP A 129 -15.64 13.17 3.73
N ILE A 130 -14.48 13.76 4.05
CA ILE A 130 -13.52 13.16 4.98
C ILE A 130 -13.71 13.72 6.39
N ASP A 131 -13.96 12.82 7.35
CA ASP A 131 -14.00 13.18 8.78
C ASP A 131 -12.61 13.50 9.35
N GLN A 132 -11.59 12.73 8.96
CA GLN A 132 -10.21 12.89 9.43
C GLN A 132 -9.19 12.42 8.40
N ILE A 133 -8.04 13.08 8.34
CA ILE A 133 -6.90 12.67 7.52
C ILE A 133 -6.27 11.39 8.11
N ARG A 134 -6.05 10.40 7.25
CA ARG A 134 -5.55 9.06 7.58
C ARG A 134 -4.43 8.67 6.64
N GLY A 135 -3.44 8.02 7.24
CA GLY A 135 -2.38 7.35 6.49
C GLY A 135 -2.81 5.97 6.02
N MET A 136 -2.16 5.50 4.97
CA MET A 136 -2.25 4.12 4.50
C MET A 136 -0.87 3.57 4.17
N ASN A 137 -0.71 2.26 4.39
CA ASN A 137 0.50 1.55 4.00
C ASN A 137 0.20 0.72 2.76
N ILE A 138 1.03 0.88 1.74
CA ILE A 138 0.96 0.14 0.48
C ILE A 138 2.21 -0.73 0.39
N THR A 139 2.01 -2.04 0.37
CA THR A 139 3.08 -3.03 0.23
C THR A 139 2.97 -3.70 -1.13
N ILE A 140 4.00 -3.54 -1.95
CA ILE A 140 4.16 -4.19 -3.25
C ILE A 140 4.96 -5.46 -3.04
N HIS A 141 4.33 -6.60 -3.30
CA HIS A 141 4.98 -7.89 -3.21
C HIS A 141 5.51 -8.30 -4.58
N THR A 142 6.79 -8.67 -4.62
CA THR A 142 7.46 -9.09 -5.84
C THR A 142 7.95 -10.53 -5.71
N THR A 143 8.36 -11.14 -6.83
CA THR A 143 9.07 -12.43 -6.83
C THR A 143 10.59 -12.27 -6.73
N ALA A 144 11.09 -11.04 -6.61
CA ALA A 144 12.52 -10.77 -6.49
C ALA A 144 13.09 -11.45 -5.25
N LYS A 145 14.36 -11.84 -5.30
CA LYS A 145 15.05 -12.44 -4.15
C LYS A 145 15.89 -11.43 -3.39
N THR A 146 16.36 -10.40 -4.09
CA THR A 146 17.19 -9.33 -3.53
C THR A 146 16.52 -7.97 -3.71
N ASP A 147 16.93 -7.02 -2.87
CA ASP A 147 16.40 -5.66 -2.95
C ASP A 147 16.86 -4.94 -4.22
N GLU A 148 18.02 -5.28 -4.77
CA GLU A 148 18.51 -4.73 -6.04
C GLU A 148 17.60 -5.12 -7.21
N GLU A 149 17.21 -6.39 -7.27
CA GLU A 149 16.26 -6.90 -8.26
C GLU A 149 14.88 -6.24 -8.11
N GLY A 150 14.39 -6.14 -6.87
CA GLY A 150 13.11 -5.52 -6.57
C GLY A 150 13.09 -4.03 -6.91
N LEU A 151 14.15 -3.31 -6.55
CA LEU A 151 14.33 -1.89 -6.88
C LEU A 151 14.34 -1.68 -8.38
N ARG A 152 15.13 -2.48 -9.11
CA ARG A 152 15.22 -2.36 -10.56
C ARG A 152 13.89 -2.66 -11.25
N LEU A 153 13.17 -3.69 -10.80
CA LEU A 153 11.83 -3.99 -11.27
C LEU A 153 10.89 -2.80 -11.09
N LEU A 154 10.86 -2.21 -9.88
CA LEU A 154 9.94 -1.11 -9.58
C LEU A 154 10.32 0.18 -10.32
N GLU A 155 11.60 0.44 -10.53
CA GLU A 155 12.08 1.53 -11.39
C GLU A 155 11.58 1.37 -12.83
N LEU A 156 11.64 0.16 -13.38
CA LEU A 156 11.15 -0.14 -14.73
C LEU A 156 9.63 -0.08 -14.85
N VAL A 157 8.91 -0.41 -13.76
CA VAL A 157 7.45 -0.24 -13.67
C VAL A 157 7.07 1.25 -13.61
N GLY A 158 8.02 2.14 -13.33
CA GLY A 158 7.81 3.60 -13.34
C GLY A 158 7.68 4.21 -11.95
N LEU A 159 8.01 3.49 -10.86
CA LEU A 159 8.01 4.11 -9.54
C LEU A 159 9.08 5.23 -9.46
N PRO A 160 8.68 6.45 -9.08
CA PRO A 160 9.61 7.57 -8.98
C PRO A 160 10.42 7.48 -7.69
N PHE A 161 11.59 6.86 -7.74
CA PHE A 161 12.54 6.86 -6.64
C PHE A 161 13.34 8.16 -6.57
N ARG A 162 13.69 8.58 -5.35
CA ARG A 162 14.58 9.73 -5.15
C ARG A 162 15.95 9.41 -5.77
N LYS A 163 16.39 10.26 -6.71
CA LYS A 163 17.75 10.19 -7.26
C LYS A 163 18.76 10.37 -6.10
N ALA A 164 19.75 9.49 -6.07
CA ALA A 164 20.85 9.55 -5.11
C ALA A 164 21.69 10.80 -5.34
#